data_AF-A0A938CXG4-F1
#
_entry.id   AF-A0A938CXG4-F1
#
_cell.length_a   1.000
_cell.length_b   1.000
_cell.length_c   1.000
_cell.angle_alpha   90.00
_cell.angle_beta   90.00
_cell.angle_gamma   90.00
#
_symmetry.space_group_name_H-M   'P 1'
#
loop_
_entity.id
_entity.type
_entity.pdbx_description
1 polymer ?
#
loop_
_entity_poly.entity_id
_entity_poly.type
_entity_poly.pdbx_seq_one_letter_code
_entity_poly.pdbx_strand_id
1 'polypeptide(L)'
;MARTYVWPKGHWDWHFKVVHKHGLRVGDLCFVGGQVDVDQKGVAQHAGDLHTQIDVVTRHIGTVLGHLGADLDDVTKLVMFYVNDGKTDEMAALKRLRRHFKGPVPPAVMPVPLPVLAYPGMMVEIEAIAMRKESGARMARTPSNPKGHWASPFSHGIRCGEMIWVGAQDPRDAEGHVRAAGDPVEQAKLNIENVRRVLAGFGAELDDVCRINSFFVGHGTAKDWARAADVRAHAFKWPGPVGTGLPVPALFPNGLTIRQEACAMLAVDGAHLPRESVRPTDHWDWPIPVNFQQGVKCGNVIFVGGQVALDGKGQGKAEAPGDLVKQTHLVMNYIRKVLAAYGATMDDAVKVNAFYCGGASAEKLKANLAIRSSCFTEPGPTTTGIPLAHIAAEGLEIEVEAYAILD
;
A
#
# COMPACT_ATOMS: atom_id res chain seq x y z
N MET A 1 13.61 19.00 -4.94
CA MET A 1 14.50 18.29 -4.00
C MET A 1 15.39 17.27 -4.72
N ALA A 2 16.56 16.94 -4.18
CA ALA A 2 17.44 15.92 -4.77
C ALA A 2 16.86 14.50 -4.55
N ARG A 3 16.90 13.67 -5.59
CA ARG A 3 16.47 12.26 -5.53
C ARG A 3 17.69 11.35 -5.52
N THR A 4 17.74 10.39 -4.59
CA THR A 4 18.76 9.33 -4.54
C THR A 4 18.12 7.99 -4.80
N TYR A 5 18.63 7.26 -5.78
CA TYR A 5 18.07 5.98 -6.21
C TYR A 5 19.06 4.85 -5.90
N VAL A 6 18.55 3.68 -5.51
CA VAL A 6 19.37 2.57 -5.00
C VAL A 6 19.02 1.27 -5.70
N TRP A 7 20.07 0.61 -6.22
CA TRP A 7 20.07 -0.72 -6.81
C TRP A 7 21.36 -1.45 -6.36
N PRO A 8 21.37 -2.09 -5.18
CA PRO A 8 22.61 -2.58 -4.59
C PRO A 8 23.23 -3.72 -5.42
N LYS A 9 24.55 -3.72 -5.59
CA LYS A 9 25.27 -4.78 -6.31
C LYS A 9 25.14 -6.10 -5.54
N GLY A 10 24.81 -7.19 -6.25
CA GLY A 10 24.65 -8.52 -5.65
C GLY A 10 23.35 -8.70 -4.86
N HIS A 11 22.43 -7.73 -4.94
CA HIS A 11 21.06 -7.86 -4.49
C HIS A 11 20.23 -8.69 -5.47
N TRP A 12 19.06 -9.17 -5.05
CA TRP A 12 18.09 -9.76 -6.00
C TRP A 12 17.64 -8.67 -6.98
N ASP A 13 17.31 -9.04 -8.21
CA ASP A 13 16.86 -8.11 -9.26
C ASP A 13 15.87 -8.81 -10.20
N TRP A 14 15.11 -8.04 -10.98
CA TRP A 14 14.23 -8.57 -12.01
C TRP A 14 15.06 -9.26 -13.10
N HIS A 15 14.63 -10.45 -13.54
CA HIS A 15 15.28 -11.21 -14.62
C HIS A 15 15.06 -10.61 -16.02
N PHE A 16 14.52 -9.39 -16.11
CA PHE A 16 14.35 -8.58 -17.32
C PHE A 16 14.58 -7.11 -16.98
N LYS A 17 15.03 -6.33 -17.97
CA LYS A 17 15.36 -4.91 -17.77
C LYS A 17 14.11 -4.10 -17.40
N VAL A 18 14.20 -3.36 -16.30
CA VAL A 18 13.23 -2.35 -15.85
C VAL A 18 13.95 -1.08 -15.39
N VAL A 19 13.29 0.06 -15.44
CA VAL A 19 13.84 1.35 -14.97
C VAL A 19 13.64 1.57 -13.47
N HIS A 20 12.76 0.78 -12.85
CA HIS A 20 12.46 0.81 -11.42
C HIS A 20 13.69 0.43 -10.59
N LYS A 21 13.82 1.07 -9.42
CA LYS A 21 14.93 0.84 -8.48
C LYS A 21 14.41 0.28 -7.16
N HIS A 22 15.25 -0.44 -6.41
CA HIS A 22 14.82 -1.06 -5.14
C HIS A 22 14.56 -0.02 -4.05
N GLY A 23 15.29 1.10 -4.07
CA GLY A 23 15.12 2.20 -3.14
C GLY A 23 15.14 3.56 -3.83
N LEU A 24 14.40 4.52 -3.24
CA LEU A 24 14.39 5.91 -3.65
C LEU A 24 14.27 6.79 -2.41
N ARG A 25 15.12 7.80 -2.28
CA ARG A 25 15.02 8.84 -1.26
C ARG A 25 14.79 10.20 -1.90
N VAL A 26 13.92 10.99 -1.29
CA VAL A 26 13.73 12.42 -1.58
C VAL A 26 13.33 13.10 -0.28
N GLY A 27 14.05 14.16 0.10
CA GLY A 27 13.84 14.77 1.41
C GLY A 27 14.12 13.79 2.56
N ASP A 28 13.21 13.84 3.52
CA ASP A 28 13.22 12.99 4.70
C ASP A 28 12.65 11.57 4.45
N LEU A 29 12.10 11.30 3.26
CA LEU A 29 11.40 10.05 2.94
C LEU A 29 12.29 9.09 2.14
N CYS A 30 12.36 7.84 2.61
CA CYS A 30 13.00 6.72 1.94
C CYS A 30 11.95 5.66 1.59
N PHE A 31 11.74 5.41 0.31
CA PHE A 31 10.85 4.39 -0.22
C PHE A 31 11.65 3.15 -0.58
N VAL A 32 11.13 1.97 -0.21
CA VAL A 32 11.67 0.67 -0.60
C VAL A 32 10.56 -0.10 -1.30
N GLY A 33 10.81 -0.50 -2.56
CA GLY A 33 9.90 -1.35 -3.33
C GLY A 33 9.80 -2.76 -2.73
N GLY A 34 8.84 -3.56 -3.17
CA GLY A 34 8.64 -4.92 -2.68
C GLY A 34 9.94 -5.72 -2.73
N GLN A 35 10.42 -6.16 -1.56
CA GLN A 35 11.60 -6.99 -1.42
C GLN A 35 11.20 -8.45 -1.31
N VAL A 36 11.96 -9.33 -1.96
CA VAL A 36 11.65 -10.76 -2.10
C VAL A 36 12.89 -11.62 -1.88
N ASP A 37 12.70 -12.93 -1.65
CA ASP A 37 13.77 -13.92 -1.49
C ASP A 37 13.93 -14.77 -2.76
N VAL A 38 14.40 -14.17 -3.84
CA VAL A 38 14.67 -14.84 -5.12
C VAL A 38 16.10 -14.58 -5.59
N ASP A 39 16.65 -15.48 -6.41
CA ASP A 39 17.90 -15.21 -7.13
C ASP A 39 17.67 -14.38 -8.41
N GLN A 40 18.77 -14.10 -9.13
CA GLN A 40 18.77 -13.36 -10.40
C GLN A 40 17.97 -14.04 -11.53
N LYS A 41 17.58 -15.31 -11.36
CA LYS A 41 16.74 -16.05 -12.31
C LYS A 41 15.27 -16.07 -11.88
N GLY A 42 14.92 -15.43 -10.76
CA GLY A 42 13.58 -15.44 -10.19
C GLY A 42 13.23 -16.74 -9.46
N VAL A 43 14.22 -17.52 -9.02
CA VAL A 43 13.99 -18.75 -8.24
C VAL A 43 14.02 -18.42 -6.75
N ALA A 44 12.92 -18.75 -6.06
CA ALA A 44 12.81 -18.57 -4.61
C ALA A 44 13.89 -19.39 -3.86
N GLN A 45 14.69 -18.74 -3.01
CA GLN A 45 15.83 -19.40 -2.36
C GLN A 45 15.41 -20.31 -1.21
N HIS A 46 14.35 -19.94 -0.48
CA HIS A 46 13.77 -20.74 0.60
C HIS A 46 12.30 -21.05 0.29
N ALA A 47 12.06 -21.72 -0.84
CA ALA A 47 10.72 -21.99 -1.35
C ALA A 47 9.81 -22.65 -0.29
N GLY A 48 8.63 -22.06 -0.06
CA GLY A 48 7.65 -22.57 0.91
C GLY A 48 7.92 -22.24 2.38
N ASP A 49 9.10 -21.71 2.72
CA ASP A 49 9.44 -21.33 4.11
C ASP A 49 9.15 -19.84 4.36
N LEU A 50 7.95 -19.54 4.85
CA LEU A 50 7.54 -18.18 5.18
C LEU A 50 8.47 -17.50 6.19
N HIS A 51 8.87 -18.19 7.25
CA HIS A 51 9.60 -17.56 8.35
C HIS A 51 11.04 -17.21 7.96
N THR A 52 11.71 -18.09 7.22
CA THR A 52 13.05 -17.79 6.69
C THR A 52 12.97 -16.68 5.63
N GLN A 53 11.98 -16.71 4.74
CA GLN A 53 11.81 -15.63 3.76
C GLN A 53 11.54 -14.27 4.44
N ILE A 54 10.78 -14.20 5.54
CA ILE A 54 10.61 -12.97 6.32
C ILE A 54 11.98 -12.40 6.75
N ASP A 55 12.89 -13.25 7.22
CA ASP A 55 14.21 -12.80 7.67
C ASP A 55 15.10 -12.34 6.51
N VAL A 56 15.06 -13.04 5.37
CA VAL A 56 15.83 -12.64 4.18
C VAL A 56 15.31 -11.32 3.63
N VAL A 57 13.99 -11.23 3.41
CA VAL A 57 13.33 -10.04 2.88
C VAL A 57 13.54 -8.82 3.77
N THR A 58 13.49 -8.98 5.10
CA THR A 58 13.75 -7.86 6.01
C THR A 58 15.22 -7.41 5.98
N ARG A 59 16.17 -8.35 5.81
CA ARG A 59 17.57 -7.98 5.55
C ARG A 59 17.73 -7.25 4.21
N HIS A 60 17.00 -7.64 3.17
CA HIS A 60 17.01 -6.94 1.88
C HIS A 60 16.55 -5.48 2.04
N ILE A 61 15.48 -5.24 2.81
CA ILE A 61 15.04 -3.87 3.16
C ILE A 61 16.17 -3.13 3.88
N GLY A 62 16.82 -3.75 4.87
CA GLY A 62 17.95 -3.15 5.58
C GLY A 62 19.12 -2.77 4.67
N THR A 63 19.47 -3.62 3.70
CA THR A 63 20.51 -3.34 2.70
C THR A 63 20.15 -2.12 1.85
N VAL A 64 18.91 -2.05 1.35
CA VAL A 64 18.44 -0.91 0.55
C VAL A 64 18.46 0.39 1.37
N LEU A 65 17.93 0.35 2.60
CA LEU A 65 17.93 1.51 3.50
C LEU A 65 19.35 1.99 3.82
N GLY A 66 20.30 1.08 4.04
CA GLY A 66 21.69 1.42 4.31
C GLY A 66 22.32 2.26 3.19
N HIS A 67 22.00 1.96 1.93
CA HIS A 67 22.44 2.75 0.77
C HIS A 67 21.71 4.10 0.66
N LEU A 68 20.50 4.23 1.23
CA LEU A 68 19.77 5.50 1.34
C LEU A 68 20.18 6.31 2.59
N GLY A 69 21.18 5.85 3.36
CA GLY A 69 21.64 6.49 4.59
C GLY A 69 20.67 6.34 5.77
N ALA A 70 19.81 5.31 5.76
CA ALA A 70 18.87 4.97 6.81
C ALA A 70 19.05 3.52 7.28
N ASP A 71 18.33 3.10 8.32
CA ASP A 71 18.32 1.72 8.81
C ASP A 71 16.90 1.25 9.16
N LEU A 72 16.76 -0.03 9.55
CA LEU A 72 15.45 -0.63 9.85
C LEU A 72 14.71 0.12 10.96
N ASP A 73 15.42 0.76 11.90
CA ASP A 73 14.79 1.53 12.97
C ASP A 73 14.34 2.93 12.52
N ASP A 74 14.49 3.28 11.24
CA ASP A 74 13.85 4.47 10.66
C ASP A 74 12.56 4.12 9.91
N VAL A 75 12.21 2.83 9.79
CA VAL A 75 10.98 2.39 9.13
C VAL A 75 9.77 2.89 9.93
N THR A 76 8.81 3.44 9.21
CA THR A 76 7.56 3.99 9.74
C THR A 76 6.33 3.25 9.23
N LYS A 77 6.37 2.73 8.00
CA LYS A 77 5.32 1.91 7.41
C LYS A 77 5.88 0.66 6.74
N LEU A 78 5.16 -0.45 6.90
CA LEU A 78 5.37 -1.72 6.21
C LEU A 78 4.07 -2.20 5.58
N VAL A 79 4.13 -2.78 4.39
CA VAL A 79 3.07 -3.64 3.85
C VAL A 79 3.66 -5.01 3.60
N MET A 80 3.06 -6.05 4.18
CA MET A 80 3.55 -7.43 4.12
C MET A 80 2.53 -8.27 3.35
N PHE A 81 2.82 -8.56 2.08
CA PHE A 81 2.06 -9.49 1.26
C PHE A 81 2.58 -10.89 1.50
N TYR A 82 1.75 -11.82 1.96
CA TYR A 82 2.21 -13.15 2.33
C TYR A 82 1.25 -14.25 1.91
N VAL A 83 1.79 -15.41 1.56
CA VAL A 83 0.98 -16.56 1.17
C VAL A 83 0.31 -17.14 2.42
N ASN A 84 -1.02 -17.17 2.40
CA ASN A 84 -1.84 -17.73 3.46
C ASN A 84 -3.15 -18.28 2.90
N ASP A 85 -3.32 -19.59 3.00
CA ASP A 85 -4.54 -20.33 2.64
C ASP A 85 -5.45 -20.58 3.87
N GLY A 86 -5.24 -19.82 4.96
CA GLY A 86 -5.95 -19.97 6.23
C GLY A 86 -5.22 -20.84 7.26
N LYS A 87 -4.06 -21.44 6.90
CA LYS A 87 -3.27 -22.30 7.80
C LYS A 87 -2.12 -21.58 8.48
N THR A 88 -1.71 -20.41 7.98
CA THR A 88 -0.57 -19.67 8.53
C THR A 88 -0.99 -18.84 9.73
N ASP A 89 -0.27 -18.98 10.84
CA ASP A 89 -0.37 -18.08 12.00
C ASP A 89 0.26 -16.71 11.65
N GLU A 90 -0.60 -15.75 11.27
CA GLU A 90 -0.19 -14.37 10.98
C GLU A 90 0.51 -13.73 12.18
N MET A 91 0.08 -14.02 13.41
CA MET A 91 0.68 -13.46 14.62
C MET A 91 2.10 -13.98 14.82
N ALA A 92 2.37 -15.25 14.53
CA ALA A 92 3.73 -15.80 14.53
C ALA A 92 4.62 -15.14 13.46
N ALA A 93 4.08 -14.93 12.24
CA ALA A 93 4.78 -14.22 11.16
C ALA A 93 5.11 -12.78 11.55
N LEU A 94 4.15 -12.03 12.10
CA LEU A 94 4.35 -10.66 12.58
C LEU A 94 5.34 -10.60 13.74
N LYS A 95 5.30 -11.54 14.69
CA LYS A 95 6.31 -11.63 15.76
C LYS A 95 7.70 -11.92 15.21
N ARG A 96 7.83 -12.73 14.15
CA ARG A 96 9.12 -12.96 13.47
C ARG A 96 9.63 -11.67 12.84
N LEU A 97 8.79 -10.99 12.04
CA LEU A 97 9.12 -9.71 11.41
C LEU A 97 9.52 -8.65 12.45
N ARG A 98 8.77 -8.55 13.56
CA ARG A 98 9.01 -7.60 14.65
C ARG A 98 10.41 -7.70 15.26
N ARG A 99 11.05 -8.88 15.25
CA ARG A 99 12.39 -9.10 15.82
C ARG A 99 13.48 -8.30 15.11
N HIS A 100 13.26 -7.88 13.87
CA HIS A 100 14.25 -7.12 13.09
C HIS A 100 14.32 -5.64 13.45
N PHE A 101 13.27 -5.11 14.09
CA PHE A 101 13.19 -3.72 14.54
C PHE A 101 13.63 -3.65 16.01
N LYS A 102 14.69 -2.92 16.32
CA LYS A 102 15.27 -2.84 17.68
C LYS A 102 14.87 -1.55 18.40
N GLY A 103 14.42 -0.55 17.65
CA GLY A 103 13.94 0.71 18.17
C GLY A 103 12.73 0.56 19.10
N PRO A 104 12.53 1.54 20.00
CA PRO A 104 11.46 1.50 20.99
C PRO A 104 10.06 1.63 20.37
N VAL A 105 9.97 2.24 19.20
CA VAL A 105 8.71 2.46 18.46
C VAL A 105 8.72 1.62 17.19
N PRO A 106 7.99 0.49 17.13
CA PRO A 106 7.89 -0.30 15.92
C PRO A 106 7.06 0.44 14.85
N PRO A 107 7.27 0.14 13.56
CA PRO A 107 6.48 0.74 12.47
C PRO A 107 5.00 0.35 12.54
N ALA A 108 4.16 1.05 11.79
CA ALA A 108 2.84 0.57 11.42
C ALA A 108 2.98 -0.52 10.34
N VAL A 109 2.13 -1.55 10.38
CA VAL A 109 2.17 -2.67 9.42
C VAL A 109 0.78 -2.99 8.87
N MET A 110 0.72 -3.32 7.59
CA MET A 110 -0.45 -3.87 6.92
C MET A 110 -0.14 -5.28 6.39
N PRO A 111 -0.53 -6.35 7.11
CA PRO A 111 -0.42 -7.72 6.62
C PRO A 111 -1.58 -8.06 5.68
N VAL A 112 -1.24 -8.55 4.50
CA VAL A 112 -2.17 -8.88 3.41
C VAL A 112 -1.98 -10.34 3.02
N PRO A 113 -2.90 -11.23 3.42
CA PRO A 113 -2.87 -12.63 3.02
C PRO A 113 -3.27 -12.81 1.55
N LEU A 114 -2.50 -13.63 0.84
CA LEU A 114 -2.66 -13.89 -0.59
C LEU A 114 -2.62 -15.39 -0.88
N PRO A 115 -3.19 -15.84 -1.99
CA PRO A 115 -3.09 -17.25 -2.38
C PRO A 115 -1.69 -17.59 -2.91
N VAL A 116 -1.04 -16.64 -3.59
CA VAL A 116 0.29 -16.79 -4.23
C VAL A 116 0.97 -15.43 -4.39
N LEU A 117 2.27 -15.45 -4.67
CA LEU A 117 3.07 -14.28 -5.07
C LEU A 117 3.66 -14.49 -6.48
N ALA A 118 4.38 -13.48 -7.01
CA ALA A 118 4.72 -13.40 -8.43
C ALA A 118 5.58 -14.55 -8.98
N TYR A 119 6.37 -15.22 -8.13
CA TYR A 119 7.19 -16.37 -8.52
C TYR A 119 6.84 -17.61 -7.69
N PRO A 120 6.94 -18.82 -8.26
CA PRO A 120 6.76 -20.07 -7.51
C PRO A 120 7.67 -20.14 -6.28
N GLY A 121 7.12 -20.61 -5.16
CA GLY A 121 7.84 -20.80 -3.91
C GLY A 121 8.00 -19.53 -3.06
N MET A 122 7.69 -18.34 -3.58
CA MET A 122 7.63 -17.13 -2.76
C MET A 122 6.48 -17.22 -1.74
N MET A 123 6.80 -16.86 -0.50
CA MET A 123 5.88 -16.87 0.63
C MET A 123 5.65 -15.46 1.19
N VAL A 124 6.56 -14.51 0.97
CA VAL A 124 6.39 -13.12 1.42
C VAL A 124 7.06 -12.13 0.47
N GLU A 125 6.42 -10.99 0.28
CA GLU A 125 6.98 -9.78 -0.32
C GLU A 125 6.67 -8.60 0.62
N ILE A 126 7.68 -7.82 0.97
CA ILE A 126 7.54 -6.71 1.94
C ILE A 126 8.06 -5.42 1.33
N GLU A 127 7.25 -4.38 1.38
CA GLU A 127 7.66 -3.01 1.07
C GLU A 127 7.74 -2.16 2.34
N ALA A 128 8.52 -1.07 2.28
CA ALA A 128 8.74 -0.20 3.42
C ALA A 128 8.79 1.29 3.03
N ILE A 129 8.35 2.13 3.97
CA ILE A 129 8.65 3.56 3.97
C ILE A 129 9.38 3.88 5.28
N ALA A 130 10.57 4.46 5.17
CA ALA A 130 11.39 4.93 6.28
C ALA A 130 11.55 6.44 6.24
N MET A 131 11.81 7.04 7.40
CA MET A 131 11.98 8.49 7.53
C MET A 131 13.21 8.84 8.36
N ARG A 132 14.11 9.61 7.75
CA ARG A 132 15.35 10.11 8.37
C ARG A 132 15.66 11.49 7.79
N LYS A 133 16.16 12.42 8.61
CA LYS A 133 16.52 13.75 8.14
C LYS A 133 17.54 13.68 7.00
N GLU A 134 17.46 14.58 6.03
CA GLU A 134 18.50 14.73 4.99
C GLU A 134 19.92 14.88 5.58
N SER A 135 20.02 15.51 6.76
CA SER A 135 21.29 15.62 7.51
C SER A 135 21.83 14.28 8.06
N GLY A 136 21.07 13.19 7.93
CA GLY A 136 21.36 11.88 8.52
C GLY A 136 20.86 11.72 9.96
N ALA A 137 20.34 12.78 10.59
CA ALA A 137 19.79 12.71 11.95
C ALA A 137 18.50 11.87 12.00
N ARG A 138 18.35 11.07 13.07
CA ARG A 138 17.11 10.33 13.31
C ARG A 138 15.95 11.27 13.58
N MET A 139 14.78 10.91 13.06
CA MET A 139 13.54 11.63 13.32
C MET A 139 12.82 11.03 14.52
N ALA A 140 12.18 11.89 15.32
CA ALA A 140 11.33 11.44 16.42
C ALA A 140 10.10 10.70 15.86
N ARG A 141 9.80 9.56 16.47
CA ARG A 141 8.65 8.73 16.12
C ARG A 141 7.75 8.60 17.34
N THR A 142 6.47 8.92 17.18
CA THR A 142 5.48 8.86 18.26
C THR A 142 4.44 7.80 17.90
N PRO A 143 4.23 6.76 18.73
CA PRO A 143 3.17 5.79 18.49
C PRO A 143 1.81 6.27 19.04
N SER A 144 0.73 5.78 18.45
CA SER A 144 -0.62 5.83 19.01
C SER A 144 -1.16 4.41 19.09
N ASN A 145 -1.46 3.95 20.30
CA ASN A 145 -2.04 2.65 20.60
C ASN A 145 -3.24 2.88 21.54
N PRO A 146 -4.43 3.18 21.00
CA PRO A 146 -5.57 3.60 21.82
C PRO A 146 -5.97 2.53 22.85
N LYS A 147 -6.36 2.96 24.05
CA LYS A 147 -6.87 2.06 25.10
C LYS A 147 -8.06 1.26 24.56
N GLY A 148 -8.02 -0.06 24.69
CA GLY A 148 -9.07 -0.96 24.21
C GLY A 148 -8.89 -1.45 22.76
N HIS A 149 -7.80 -1.07 22.08
CA HIS A 149 -7.35 -1.81 20.90
C HIS A 149 -6.69 -3.13 21.30
N TRP A 150 -6.75 -4.12 20.43
CA TRP A 150 -6.10 -5.42 20.63
C TRP A 150 -4.59 -5.30 20.74
N ALA A 151 -3.96 -6.28 21.39
CA ALA A 151 -2.51 -6.38 21.47
C ALA A 151 -1.88 -6.64 20.08
N SER A 152 -0.88 -5.84 19.72
CA SER A 152 -0.15 -5.94 18.46
C SER A 152 1.36 -5.89 18.71
N PRO A 153 2.19 -6.68 17.98
CA PRO A 153 3.63 -6.52 18.03
C PRO A 153 4.13 -5.21 17.38
N PHE A 154 3.29 -4.56 16.58
CA PHE A 154 3.55 -3.31 15.88
C PHE A 154 2.67 -2.17 16.40
N SER A 155 3.00 -0.92 16.06
CA SER A 155 2.19 0.23 16.45
C SER A 155 0.89 0.26 15.65
N HIS A 156 -0.24 0.56 16.32
CA HIS A 156 -1.52 0.79 15.64
C HIS A 156 -1.47 2.03 14.75
N GLY A 157 -0.76 3.07 15.20
CA GLY A 157 -0.32 4.15 14.35
C GLY A 157 1.00 4.75 14.80
N ILE A 158 1.66 5.47 13.90
CA ILE A 158 2.93 6.14 14.16
C ILE A 158 2.96 7.48 13.42
N ARG A 159 3.40 8.53 14.11
CA ARG A 159 3.68 9.84 13.54
C ARG A 159 5.19 10.07 13.48
N CYS A 160 5.68 10.55 12.34
CA CYS A 160 7.07 10.94 12.12
C CYS A 160 7.12 12.15 11.20
N GLY A 161 7.60 13.29 11.71
CA GLY A 161 7.46 14.57 11.00
C GLY A 161 5.99 14.87 10.69
N GLU A 162 5.69 15.18 9.43
CA GLU A 162 4.33 15.47 8.99
C GLU A 162 3.48 14.23 8.69
N MET A 163 4.11 13.05 8.57
CA MET A 163 3.43 11.83 8.16
C MET A 163 2.86 11.07 9.35
N ILE A 164 1.61 10.63 9.22
CA ILE A 164 0.94 9.73 10.15
C ILE A 164 0.54 8.45 9.40
N TRP A 165 1.03 7.32 9.87
CA TRP A 165 0.72 6.01 9.33
C TRP A 165 -0.16 5.24 10.32
N VAL A 166 -1.36 4.88 9.91
CA VAL A 166 -2.25 3.99 10.64
C VAL A 166 -2.08 2.59 10.07
N GLY A 167 -1.61 1.65 10.88
CA GLY A 167 -1.45 0.25 10.49
C GLY A 167 -2.81 -0.44 10.33
N ALA A 168 -2.78 -1.74 10.02
CA ALA A 168 -4.00 -2.53 9.84
C ALA A 168 -4.97 -2.37 11.02
N GLN A 169 -6.15 -1.82 10.71
CA GLN A 169 -7.28 -1.77 11.60
C GLN A 169 -8.25 -2.87 11.23
N ASP A 170 -8.55 -3.68 12.25
CA ASP A 170 -9.51 -4.77 12.21
C ASP A 170 -10.62 -4.52 13.26
N PRO A 171 -11.82 -5.07 13.08
CA PRO A 171 -12.95 -4.93 13.99
C PRO A 171 -12.77 -5.88 15.19
N ARG A 172 -11.75 -5.65 16.02
CA ARG A 172 -11.46 -6.48 17.20
C ARG A 172 -11.69 -5.74 18.51
N ASP A 173 -12.06 -6.48 19.56
CA ASP A 173 -12.04 -5.98 20.94
C ASP A 173 -10.62 -5.99 21.54
N ALA A 174 -10.50 -5.62 22.81
CA ALA A 174 -9.21 -5.51 23.50
C ALA A 174 -8.54 -6.88 23.71
N GLU A 175 -9.37 -7.92 23.86
CA GLU A 175 -8.98 -9.32 23.99
C GLU A 175 -8.58 -9.94 22.64
N GLY A 176 -8.90 -9.26 21.54
CA GLY A 176 -8.55 -9.67 20.17
C GLY A 176 -9.63 -10.49 19.47
N HIS A 177 -10.83 -10.63 20.05
CA HIS A 177 -11.94 -11.30 19.39
C HIS A 177 -12.52 -10.44 18.27
N VAL A 178 -12.90 -11.09 17.16
CA VAL A 178 -13.55 -10.43 16.04
C VAL A 178 -14.97 -10.02 16.40
N ARG A 179 -15.28 -8.75 16.21
CA ARG A 179 -16.61 -8.16 16.35
C ARG A 179 -17.33 -8.17 15.02
N ALA A 180 -18.65 -8.40 15.05
CA ALA A 180 -19.51 -8.47 13.87
C ALA A 180 -18.95 -9.45 12.82
N ALA A 181 -18.57 -10.66 13.24
CA ALA A 181 -17.96 -11.67 12.38
C ALA A 181 -18.83 -11.97 11.16
N GLY A 182 -18.25 -11.90 9.95
CA GLY A 182 -18.95 -12.12 8.70
C GLY A 182 -19.82 -10.95 8.19
N ASP A 183 -19.90 -9.82 8.91
CA ASP A 183 -20.66 -8.63 8.47
C ASP A 183 -19.73 -7.54 7.91
N PRO A 184 -19.55 -7.45 6.58
CA PRO A 184 -18.64 -6.47 5.99
C PRO A 184 -19.05 -5.01 6.21
N VAL A 185 -20.35 -4.73 6.40
CA VAL A 185 -20.84 -3.37 6.57
C VAL A 185 -20.56 -2.89 7.99
N GLU A 186 -20.87 -3.69 9.00
CA GLU A 186 -20.60 -3.34 10.39
C GLU A 186 -19.10 -3.33 10.69
N GLN A 187 -18.34 -4.29 10.14
CA GLN A 187 -16.88 -4.29 10.28
C GLN A 187 -16.23 -3.05 9.66
N ALA A 188 -16.73 -2.57 8.51
CA ALA A 188 -16.25 -1.33 7.91
C ALA A 188 -16.46 -0.11 8.83
N LYS A 189 -17.61 0.00 9.52
CA LYS A 189 -17.85 1.09 10.49
C LYS A 189 -16.88 1.02 11.66
N LEU A 190 -16.70 -0.19 12.23
CA LEU A 190 -15.81 -0.42 13.36
C LEU A 190 -14.35 -0.10 13.00
N ASN A 191 -13.92 -0.44 11.79
CA ASN A 191 -12.59 -0.13 11.31
C ASN A 191 -12.36 1.38 11.15
N ILE A 192 -13.33 2.12 10.58
CA ILE A 192 -13.25 3.58 10.48
C ILE A 192 -13.17 4.22 11.88
N GLU A 193 -13.96 3.73 12.84
CA GLU A 193 -13.88 4.20 14.23
C GLU A 193 -12.51 3.90 14.85
N ASN A 194 -11.93 2.73 14.57
CA ASN A 194 -10.59 2.39 15.00
C ASN A 194 -9.53 3.31 14.38
N VAL A 195 -9.63 3.61 13.07
CA VAL A 195 -8.77 4.60 12.40
C VAL A 195 -8.88 5.96 13.09
N ARG A 196 -10.11 6.46 13.33
CA ARG A 196 -10.37 7.73 14.01
C ARG A 196 -9.72 7.78 15.39
N ARG A 197 -9.85 6.71 16.18
CA ARG A 197 -9.25 6.60 17.53
C ARG A 197 -7.72 6.61 17.48
N VAL A 198 -7.10 5.97 16.49
CA VAL A 198 -5.64 6.01 16.31
C VAL A 198 -5.18 7.43 15.96
N LEU A 199 -5.86 8.09 15.00
CA LEU A 199 -5.56 9.46 14.58
C LEU A 199 -5.69 10.47 15.72
N ALA A 200 -6.73 10.34 16.56
CA ALA A 200 -6.95 11.22 17.71
C ALA A 200 -5.78 11.23 18.69
N GLY A 201 -5.01 10.13 18.79
CA GLY A 201 -3.79 10.07 19.61
C GLY A 201 -2.67 11.00 19.14
N PHE A 202 -2.78 11.58 17.94
CA PHE A 202 -1.86 12.55 17.38
C PHE A 202 -2.44 13.96 17.26
N GLY A 203 -3.70 14.16 17.67
CA GLY A 203 -4.48 15.37 17.38
C GLY A 203 -5.04 15.43 15.95
N ALA A 204 -5.00 14.33 15.20
CA ALA A 204 -5.53 14.26 13.84
C ALA A 204 -7.00 13.77 13.82
N GLU A 205 -7.71 14.13 12.77
CA GLU A 205 -9.08 13.73 12.46
C GLU A 205 -9.14 12.93 11.14
N LEU A 206 -10.32 12.38 10.82
CA LEU A 206 -10.52 11.67 9.54
C LEU A 206 -10.30 12.58 8.32
N ASP A 207 -10.53 13.87 8.47
CA ASP A 207 -10.34 14.85 7.39
C ASP A 207 -8.85 15.14 7.09
N ASP A 208 -7.93 14.71 7.95
CA ASP A 208 -6.48 14.77 7.70
C ASP A 208 -5.98 13.55 6.88
N VAL A 209 -6.85 12.55 6.66
CA VAL A 209 -6.51 11.36 5.87
C VAL A 209 -6.36 11.74 4.41
N CYS A 210 -5.21 11.41 3.84
CA CYS A 210 -4.88 11.62 2.43
C CYS A 210 -5.10 10.34 1.60
N ARG A 211 -4.90 9.16 2.21
CA ARG A 211 -5.06 7.86 1.55
C ARG A 211 -5.67 6.84 2.49
N ILE A 212 -6.58 6.01 1.98
CA ILE A 212 -7.10 4.82 2.65
C ILE A 212 -7.03 3.60 1.74
N ASN A 213 -6.38 2.53 2.21
CA ASN A 213 -6.34 1.26 1.50
C ASN A 213 -7.19 0.24 2.26
N SER A 214 -7.87 -0.66 1.54
CA SER A 214 -8.73 -1.67 2.15
C SER A 214 -8.64 -2.99 1.42
N PHE A 215 -8.46 -4.06 2.18
CA PHE A 215 -8.46 -5.42 1.70
C PHE A 215 -9.70 -6.10 2.26
N PHE A 216 -10.55 -6.63 1.38
CA PHE A 216 -11.82 -7.23 1.75
C PHE A 216 -11.92 -8.66 1.23
N VAL A 217 -12.61 -9.52 1.97
CA VAL A 217 -12.88 -10.89 1.52
C VAL A 217 -13.90 -10.82 0.38
N GLY A 218 -13.52 -11.27 -0.81
CA GLY A 218 -14.37 -11.17 -1.99
C GLY A 218 -13.84 -11.95 -3.19
N HIS A 219 -14.67 -12.05 -4.21
CA HIS A 219 -14.44 -12.83 -5.43
C HIS A 219 -14.36 -11.93 -6.69
N GLY A 220 -14.13 -10.63 -6.50
CA GLY A 220 -13.90 -9.68 -7.57
C GLY A 220 -15.15 -9.08 -8.19
N THR A 221 -16.25 -9.01 -7.43
CA THR A 221 -17.48 -8.38 -7.90
C THR A 221 -17.76 -7.07 -7.16
N ALA A 222 -18.44 -6.13 -7.83
CA ALA A 222 -18.89 -4.89 -7.20
C ALA A 222 -19.78 -5.14 -5.96
N LYS A 223 -20.51 -6.26 -5.92
CA LYS A 223 -21.37 -6.63 -4.78
C LYS A 223 -20.57 -6.92 -3.51
N ASP A 224 -19.32 -7.37 -3.65
CA ASP A 224 -18.46 -7.76 -2.53
C ASP A 224 -18.08 -6.55 -1.67
N TRP A 225 -17.96 -5.37 -2.28
CA TRP A 225 -17.43 -4.18 -1.62
C TRP A 225 -18.35 -2.97 -1.63
N ALA A 226 -19.32 -2.85 -2.55
CA ALA A 226 -20.07 -1.60 -2.75
C ALA A 226 -20.72 -1.07 -1.45
N ARG A 227 -21.37 -1.95 -0.67
CA ARG A 227 -22.02 -1.56 0.60
C ARG A 227 -21.02 -1.14 1.67
N ALA A 228 -19.88 -1.82 1.77
CA ALA A 228 -18.83 -1.45 2.72
C ALA A 228 -18.09 -0.18 2.27
N ALA A 229 -17.91 0.03 0.96
CA ALA A 229 -17.32 1.24 0.41
C ALA A 229 -18.22 2.45 0.61
N ASP A 230 -19.54 2.30 0.48
CA ASP A 230 -20.50 3.37 0.77
C ASP A 230 -20.36 3.89 2.21
N VAL A 231 -20.32 2.99 3.19
CA VAL A 231 -20.08 3.33 4.61
C VAL A 231 -18.76 4.07 4.80
N ARG A 232 -17.67 3.54 4.22
CA ARG A 232 -16.34 4.13 4.39
C ARG A 232 -16.25 5.50 3.73
N ALA A 233 -16.79 5.63 2.53
CA ALA A 233 -16.76 6.87 1.76
C ALA A 233 -17.50 7.99 2.51
N HIS A 234 -18.67 7.70 3.06
CA HIS A 234 -19.47 8.68 3.79
C HIS A 234 -18.94 9.02 5.19
N ALA A 235 -17.95 8.29 5.70
CA ALA A 235 -17.25 8.66 6.93
C ALA A 235 -16.30 9.87 6.76
N PHE A 236 -15.88 10.16 5.52
CA PHE A 236 -15.03 11.31 5.21
C PHE A 236 -15.88 12.47 4.68
N LYS A 237 -15.55 13.71 5.07
CA LYS A 237 -16.16 14.88 4.43
C LYS A 237 -15.70 14.97 2.98
N TRP A 238 -16.56 15.52 2.12
CA TRP A 238 -16.17 15.86 0.76
C TRP A 238 -15.25 17.10 0.75
N PRO A 239 -14.11 17.08 0.04
CA PRO A 239 -13.50 15.94 -0.66
C PRO A 239 -12.75 15.00 0.31
N GLY A 240 -12.98 13.69 0.16
CA GLY A 240 -12.37 12.66 0.98
C GLY A 240 -10.92 12.31 0.58
N PRO A 241 -10.36 11.22 1.10
CA PRO A 241 -9.03 10.74 0.71
C PRO A 241 -9.03 10.06 -0.66
N VAL A 242 -7.85 9.73 -1.19
CA VAL A 242 -7.77 8.71 -2.25
C VAL A 242 -8.00 7.31 -1.68
N GLY A 243 -8.57 6.41 -2.48
CA GLY A 243 -8.93 5.06 -2.06
C GLY A 243 -8.37 3.97 -2.97
N THR A 244 -7.96 2.85 -2.38
CA THR A 244 -7.65 1.59 -3.08
C THR A 244 -8.38 0.45 -2.36
N GLY A 245 -9.09 -0.40 -3.09
CA GLY A 245 -9.93 -1.46 -2.53
C GLY A 245 -9.73 -2.78 -3.25
N LEU A 246 -9.09 -3.77 -2.61
CA LEU A 246 -8.69 -5.00 -3.27
C LEU A 246 -9.31 -6.24 -2.61
N PRO A 247 -9.82 -7.20 -3.41
CA PRO A 247 -10.30 -8.46 -2.87
C PRO A 247 -9.12 -9.36 -2.46
N VAL A 248 -9.27 -10.04 -1.33
CA VAL A 248 -8.38 -11.09 -0.83
C VAL A 248 -9.17 -12.36 -0.55
N PRO A 249 -8.56 -13.55 -0.60
CA PRO A 249 -9.31 -14.81 -0.43
C PRO A 249 -9.82 -15.01 1.00
N ALA A 250 -9.11 -14.47 1.99
CA ALA A 250 -9.43 -14.58 3.40
C ALA A 250 -8.70 -13.48 4.18
N LEU A 251 -9.07 -13.28 5.44
CA LEU A 251 -8.34 -12.45 6.40
C LEU A 251 -8.15 -13.24 7.70
N PHE A 252 -7.08 -12.95 8.43
CA PHE A 252 -6.79 -13.55 9.73
C PHE A 252 -6.96 -12.51 10.85
N PRO A 253 -7.59 -12.82 12.00
CA PRO A 253 -8.20 -14.11 12.34
C PRO A 253 -9.53 -14.35 11.60
N ASN A 254 -10.01 -15.59 11.66
CA ASN A 254 -11.28 -15.99 11.05
C ASN A 254 -12.45 -15.12 11.51
N GLY A 255 -13.36 -14.82 10.58
CA GLY A 255 -14.52 -13.95 10.80
C GLY A 255 -14.29 -12.51 10.32
N LEU A 256 -13.05 -12.10 10.04
CA LEU A 256 -12.75 -10.85 9.37
C LEU A 256 -13.20 -10.86 7.91
N THR A 257 -13.84 -9.78 7.48
CA THR A 257 -14.28 -9.56 6.10
C THR A 257 -13.66 -8.33 5.46
N ILE A 258 -13.13 -7.39 6.27
CA ILE A 258 -12.44 -6.19 5.77
C ILE A 258 -11.36 -5.73 6.75
N ARG A 259 -10.21 -5.35 6.21
CA ARG A 259 -9.05 -4.78 6.90
C ARG A 259 -8.66 -3.47 6.23
N GLN A 260 -8.32 -2.45 7.02
CA GLN A 260 -8.07 -1.10 6.50
C GLN A 260 -6.80 -0.48 7.07
N GLU A 261 -6.11 0.33 6.28
CA GLU A 261 -5.02 1.20 6.74
C GLU A 261 -5.25 2.62 6.23
N ALA A 262 -4.60 3.60 6.84
CA ALA A 262 -4.68 4.99 6.40
C ALA A 262 -3.34 5.71 6.48
N CYS A 263 -3.17 6.70 5.62
CA CYS A 263 -2.11 7.71 5.72
C CYS A 263 -2.76 9.08 5.89
N ALA A 264 -2.37 9.80 6.94
CA ALA A 264 -2.79 11.16 7.22
C ALA A 264 -1.57 12.08 7.35
N MET A 265 -1.79 13.39 7.30
CA MET A 265 -0.73 14.36 7.50
C MET A 265 -1.16 15.51 8.42
N LEU A 266 -0.25 15.95 9.28
CA LEU A 266 -0.35 17.17 10.09
C LEU A 266 0.97 17.93 9.98
N ALA A 267 0.95 19.25 10.09
CA ALA A 267 2.16 20.04 10.21
C ALA A 267 2.96 19.61 11.44
N VAL A 268 4.27 19.83 11.47
CA VAL A 268 5.14 19.36 12.59
C VAL A 268 4.69 19.89 13.96
N ASP A 269 4.11 21.09 14.01
CA ASP A 269 3.55 21.72 15.22
C ASP A 269 2.16 21.18 15.61
N GLY A 270 1.57 20.31 14.80
CA GLY A 270 0.25 19.72 15.02
C GLY A 270 -0.90 20.41 14.29
N ALA A 271 -0.65 21.48 13.52
CA ALA A 271 -1.70 22.12 12.74
C ALA A 271 -2.20 21.21 11.59
N HIS A 272 -3.49 21.32 11.27
CA HIS A 272 -4.09 20.64 10.13
C HIS A 272 -3.53 21.21 8.82
N LEU A 273 -3.11 20.35 7.90
CA LEU A 273 -2.59 20.76 6.60
C LEU A 273 -3.72 20.84 5.57
N PRO A 274 -3.73 21.86 4.71
CA PRO A 274 -4.70 21.93 3.62
C PRO A 274 -4.46 20.80 2.61
N ARG A 275 -5.56 20.22 2.10
CA ARG A 275 -5.54 19.21 1.04
C ARG A 275 -6.12 19.80 -0.25
N GLU A 276 -5.42 19.59 -1.35
CA GLU A 276 -5.95 19.78 -2.70
C GLU A 276 -6.42 18.41 -3.22
N SER A 277 -7.53 18.38 -3.97
CA SER A 277 -8.14 17.15 -4.46
C SER A 277 -8.47 17.25 -5.94
N VAL A 278 -8.36 16.12 -6.65
CA VAL A 278 -8.68 16.06 -8.07
C VAL A 278 -9.46 14.80 -8.44
N ARG A 279 -10.45 15.01 -9.31
CA ARG A 279 -11.06 14.00 -10.18
C ARG A 279 -10.98 14.54 -11.62
N PRO A 280 -10.01 14.08 -12.44
CA PRO A 280 -9.86 14.59 -13.80
C PRO A 280 -11.12 14.37 -14.64
N THR A 281 -11.36 15.22 -15.63
CA THR A 281 -12.40 15.00 -16.65
C THR A 281 -11.99 13.87 -17.59
N ASP A 282 -12.98 13.20 -18.20
CA ASP A 282 -12.75 12.04 -19.09
C ASP A 282 -11.86 10.97 -18.43
N HIS A 283 -12.20 10.67 -17.18
CA HIS A 283 -11.52 9.72 -16.31
C HIS A 283 -12.54 8.72 -15.79
N TRP A 284 -12.08 7.56 -15.34
CA TRP A 284 -12.97 6.57 -14.75
C TRP A 284 -13.53 7.08 -13.41
N ASP A 285 -14.73 6.64 -13.03
CA ASP A 285 -15.36 6.96 -11.74
C ASP A 285 -16.05 5.72 -11.15
N TRP A 286 -16.33 5.76 -9.85
CA TRP A 286 -16.99 4.67 -9.14
C TRP A 286 -18.45 4.52 -9.62
N PRO A 287 -18.98 3.28 -9.72
CA PRO A 287 -20.38 3.03 -10.09
C PRO A 287 -21.37 3.36 -8.97
N ILE A 288 -20.90 3.93 -7.86
CA ILE A 288 -21.67 4.33 -6.69
C ILE A 288 -21.20 5.72 -6.22
N PRO A 289 -22.09 6.54 -5.61
CA PRO A 289 -21.66 7.78 -4.97
C PRO A 289 -20.63 7.50 -3.88
N VAL A 290 -19.46 8.14 -3.98
CA VAL A 290 -18.40 8.07 -2.96
C VAL A 290 -17.76 9.44 -2.80
N ASN A 291 -17.17 9.68 -1.63
CA ASN A 291 -16.39 10.89 -1.34
C ASN A 291 -14.90 10.77 -1.71
N PHE A 292 -14.45 9.61 -2.19
CA PHE A 292 -13.04 9.36 -2.55
C PHE A 292 -12.55 10.22 -3.71
N GLN A 293 -11.26 10.51 -3.78
CA GLN A 293 -10.68 11.31 -4.87
C GLN A 293 -9.74 10.45 -5.71
N GLN A 294 -9.50 10.84 -6.97
CA GLN A 294 -8.53 10.16 -7.82
C GLN A 294 -7.09 10.54 -7.43
N GLY A 295 -6.89 11.80 -7.03
CA GLY A 295 -5.65 12.27 -6.43
C GLY A 295 -5.90 13.24 -5.27
N VAL A 296 -5.03 13.23 -4.27
CA VAL A 296 -4.98 14.21 -3.18
C VAL A 296 -3.55 14.70 -3.05
N LYS A 297 -3.35 16.02 -2.90
CA LYS A 297 -2.06 16.63 -2.58
C LYS A 297 -2.13 17.27 -1.20
N CYS A 298 -1.14 16.99 -0.35
CA CYS A 298 -0.99 17.59 0.98
C CYS A 298 0.48 17.93 1.20
N GLY A 299 0.78 19.22 1.43
CA GLY A 299 2.15 19.71 1.35
C GLY A 299 2.74 19.44 -0.04
N ASN A 300 3.90 18.79 -0.08
CA ASN A 300 4.57 18.38 -1.32
C ASN A 300 4.28 16.93 -1.76
N VAL A 301 3.46 16.19 -1.00
CA VAL A 301 3.15 14.79 -1.30
C VAL A 301 1.85 14.70 -2.09
N ILE A 302 1.89 14.02 -3.23
CA ILE A 302 0.72 13.64 -4.01
C ILE A 302 0.44 12.15 -3.80
N PHE A 303 -0.79 11.85 -3.38
CA PHE A 303 -1.33 10.52 -3.26
C PHE A 303 -2.22 10.26 -4.48
N VAL A 304 -1.94 9.18 -5.22
CA VAL A 304 -2.79 8.71 -6.33
C VAL A 304 -3.49 7.44 -5.86
N GLY A 305 -4.82 7.44 -5.89
CA GLY A 305 -5.64 6.27 -5.54
C GLY A 305 -5.51 5.16 -6.57
N GLY A 306 -6.03 3.98 -6.25
CA GLY A 306 -6.02 2.83 -7.16
C GLY A 306 -6.73 3.17 -8.46
N GLN A 307 -5.97 3.23 -9.56
CA GLN A 307 -6.46 3.51 -10.89
C GLN A 307 -6.83 2.21 -11.60
N VAL A 308 -8.03 2.12 -12.16
CA VAL A 308 -8.56 0.96 -12.88
C VAL A 308 -9.11 1.34 -14.24
N ALA A 309 -9.24 0.37 -15.15
CA ALA A 309 -9.78 0.58 -16.49
C ALA A 309 -11.32 0.44 -16.51
N LEU A 310 -12.04 1.40 -15.93
CA LEU A 310 -13.51 1.48 -16.01
C LEU A 310 -13.96 2.57 -17.01
N ASP A 311 -15.10 2.36 -17.66
CA ASP A 311 -15.58 3.17 -18.80
C ASP A 311 -15.95 4.63 -18.52
N GLY A 312 -15.85 5.08 -17.27
CA GLY A 312 -16.17 6.45 -16.83
C GLY A 312 -17.62 6.90 -17.09
N LYS A 313 -18.48 6.00 -17.60
CA LYS A 313 -19.87 6.30 -18.03
C LYS A 313 -20.91 5.90 -16.98
N GLY A 314 -20.48 5.78 -15.72
CA GLY A 314 -21.35 5.54 -14.57
C GLY A 314 -21.89 4.10 -14.44
N GLN A 315 -21.67 3.21 -15.40
CA GLN A 315 -22.08 1.80 -15.29
C GLN A 315 -21.01 0.91 -14.66
N GLY A 316 -19.78 1.42 -14.48
CA GLY A 316 -18.67 0.66 -13.90
C GLY A 316 -18.28 -0.56 -14.73
N LYS A 317 -18.38 -0.48 -16.06
CA LYS A 317 -17.93 -1.57 -16.95
C LYS A 317 -16.44 -1.46 -17.20
N ALA A 318 -15.76 -2.61 -17.20
CA ALA A 318 -14.35 -2.67 -17.57
C ALA A 318 -14.14 -2.29 -19.05
N GLU A 319 -13.19 -1.40 -19.31
CA GLU A 319 -12.63 -1.16 -20.63
C GLU A 319 -11.62 -2.26 -20.96
N ALA A 320 -11.74 -2.84 -22.16
CA ALA A 320 -10.93 -3.98 -22.59
C ALA A 320 -10.93 -5.15 -21.57
N PRO A 321 -12.11 -5.74 -21.27
CA PRO A 321 -12.23 -6.77 -20.24
C PRO A 321 -11.32 -7.98 -20.54
N GLY A 322 -10.55 -8.42 -19.53
CA GLY A 322 -9.61 -9.54 -19.67
C GLY A 322 -8.28 -9.21 -20.35
N ASP A 323 -8.07 -7.96 -20.79
CA ASP A 323 -6.86 -7.53 -21.51
C ASP A 323 -5.90 -6.76 -20.58
N LEU A 324 -5.05 -7.51 -19.87
CA LEU A 324 -4.05 -6.95 -18.96
C LEU A 324 -3.17 -5.88 -19.62
N VAL A 325 -2.77 -6.09 -20.87
CA VAL A 325 -1.85 -5.18 -21.58
C VAL A 325 -2.55 -3.85 -21.86
N LYS A 326 -3.75 -3.87 -22.47
CA LYS A 326 -4.50 -2.64 -22.74
C LYS A 326 -4.88 -1.91 -21.46
N GLN A 327 -5.35 -2.62 -20.44
CA GLN A 327 -5.70 -2.01 -19.17
C GLN A 327 -4.49 -1.39 -18.47
N THR A 328 -3.30 -2.00 -18.57
CA THR A 328 -2.08 -1.40 -18.03
C THR A 328 -1.78 -0.05 -18.70
N HIS A 329 -1.95 0.08 -20.03
CA HIS A 329 -1.78 1.36 -20.71
C HIS A 329 -2.81 2.41 -20.26
N LEU A 330 -4.08 2.03 -20.14
CA LEU A 330 -5.16 2.92 -19.68
C LEU A 330 -4.88 3.44 -18.27
N VAL A 331 -4.57 2.53 -17.35
CA VAL A 331 -4.31 2.83 -15.95
C VAL A 331 -3.08 3.74 -15.79
N MET A 332 -1.99 3.49 -16.51
CA MET A 332 -0.82 4.38 -16.46
C MET A 332 -1.10 5.76 -17.06
N ASN A 333 -1.97 5.85 -18.06
CA ASN A 333 -2.44 7.14 -18.59
C ASN A 333 -3.31 7.90 -17.57
N TYR A 334 -4.15 7.19 -16.80
CA TYR A 334 -4.93 7.78 -15.72
C TYR A 334 -4.04 8.35 -14.61
N ILE A 335 -3.00 7.61 -14.19
CA ILE A 335 -2.01 8.14 -13.23
C ILE A 335 -1.37 9.42 -13.77
N ARG A 336 -0.97 9.45 -15.05
CA ARG A 336 -0.42 10.65 -15.70
C ARG A 336 -1.38 11.84 -15.64
N LYS A 337 -2.67 11.62 -15.92
CA LYS A 337 -3.69 12.69 -15.83
C LYS A 337 -3.84 13.23 -14.40
N VAL A 338 -3.86 12.35 -13.40
CA VAL A 338 -3.95 12.75 -11.99
C VAL A 338 -2.74 13.58 -11.58
N LEU A 339 -1.53 13.14 -11.91
CA LEU A 339 -0.30 13.90 -11.61
C LEU A 339 -0.27 15.25 -12.33
N ALA A 340 -0.62 15.29 -13.62
CA ALA A 340 -0.63 16.51 -14.42
C ALA A 340 -1.57 17.59 -13.87
N ALA A 341 -2.67 17.19 -13.20
CA ALA A 341 -3.59 18.14 -12.57
C ALA A 341 -2.98 18.92 -11.40
N TYR A 342 -1.88 18.42 -10.81
CA TYR A 342 -1.09 19.12 -9.79
C TYR A 342 0.19 19.76 -10.37
N GLY A 343 0.33 19.79 -11.70
CA GLY A 343 1.57 20.23 -12.37
C GLY A 343 2.72 19.22 -12.25
N ALA A 344 2.45 18.00 -11.78
CA ALA A 344 3.44 16.93 -11.69
C ALA A 344 3.51 16.09 -12.98
N THR A 345 4.61 15.40 -13.15
CA THR A 345 4.88 14.46 -14.25
C THR A 345 5.05 13.04 -13.72
N MET A 346 5.19 12.06 -14.60
CA MET A 346 5.49 10.68 -14.19
C MET A 346 6.81 10.56 -13.42
N ASP A 347 7.79 11.43 -13.68
CA ASP A 347 9.10 11.40 -13.03
C ASP A 347 9.08 11.96 -11.60
N ASP A 348 7.96 12.59 -11.19
CA ASP A 348 7.71 12.96 -9.79
C ASP A 348 7.22 11.77 -8.95
N ALA A 349 6.80 10.66 -9.58
CA ALA A 349 6.43 9.44 -8.88
C ALA A 349 7.66 8.86 -8.15
N VAL A 350 7.45 8.46 -6.90
CA VAL A 350 8.51 7.89 -6.03
C VAL A 350 8.25 6.43 -5.68
N LYS A 351 6.98 6.02 -5.69
CA LYS A 351 6.54 4.65 -5.38
C LYS A 351 5.29 4.31 -6.18
N VAL A 352 5.29 3.14 -6.82
CA VAL A 352 4.18 2.62 -7.63
C VAL A 352 3.88 1.18 -7.26
N ASN A 353 2.66 0.92 -6.76
CA ASN A 353 2.21 -0.43 -6.44
C ASN A 353 1.18 -0.88 -7.49
N ALA A 354 1.36 -2.09 -8.03
CA ALA A 354 0.48 -2.66 -9.03
C ALA A 354 -0.08 -4.00 -8.53
N PHE A 355 -1.40 -4.14 -8.57
CA PHE A 355 -2.13 -5.35 -8.26
C PHE A 355 -2.74 -5.88 -9.54
N TYR A 356 -2.49 -7.12 -9.91
CA TYR A 356 -2.88 -7.63 -11.23
C TYR A 356 -3.44 -9.04 -11.18
N CYS A 357 -4.39 -9.34 -12.07
CA CYS A 357 -4.91 -10.70 -12.27
C CYS A 357 -3.78 -11.62 -12.74
N GLY A 358 -3.44 -12.62 -11.93
CA GLY A 358 -2.32 -13.51 -12.20
C GLY A 358 -2.15 -14.61 -11.17
N GLY A 359 -1.11 -15.42 -11.36
CA GLY A 359 -0.72 -16.47 -10.43
C GLY A 359 0.77 -16.42 -10.11
N ALA A 360 1.31 -17.53 -9.62
CA ALA A 360 2.75 -17.71 -9.39
C ALA A 360 3.52 -17.93 -10.70
N SER A 361 3.53 -16.90 -11.55
CA SER A 361 4.28 -16.87 -12.81
C SER A 361 4.78 -15.47 -13.13
N ALA A 362 6.05 -15.41 -13.52
CA ALA A 362 6.73 -14.20 -13.97
C ALA A 362 6.10 -13.56 -15.22
N GLU A 363 5.36 -14.32 -16.04
CA GLU A 363 4.88 -13.84 -17.33
C GLU A 363 3.90 -12.67 -17.20
N LYS A 364 2.90 -12.80 -16.32
CA LYS A 364 1.91 -11.75 -16.06
C LYS A 364 2.54 -10.53 -15.38
N LEU A 365 3.51 -10.75 -14.48
CA LEU A 365 4.31 -9.66 -13.91
C LEU A 365 5.05 -8.91 -15.02
N LYS A 366 5.77 -9.62 -15.89
CA LYS A 366 6.55 -9.03 -16.99
C LYS A 366 5.65 -8.26 -17.97
N ALA A 367 4.49 -8.83 -18.32
CA ALA A 367 3.55 -8.22 -19.26
C ALA A 367 3.09 -6.82 -18.81
N ASN A 368 2.79 -6.63 -17.52
CA ASN A 368 2.41 -5.32 -17.00
C ASN A 368 3.62 -4.46 -16.63
N LEU A 369 4.64 -5.03 -15.99
CA LEU A 369 5.79 -4.28 -15.47
C LEU A 369 6.62 -3.65 -16.60
N ALA A 370 6.72 -4.29 -17.77
CA ALA A 370 7.40 -3.70 -18.92
C ALA A 370 6.71 -2.40 -19.40
N ILE A 371 5.38 -2.38 -19.41
CA ILE A 371 4.59 -1.20 -19.80
C ILE A 371 4.68 -0.11 -18.73
N ARG A 372 4.54 -0.48 -17.45
CA ARG A 372 4.69 0.48 -16.35
C ARG A 372 6.08 1.10 -16.36
N SER A 373 7.11 0.28 -16.53
CA SER A 373 8.51 0.71 -16.62
C SER A 373 8.75 1.67 -17.79
N SER A 374 8.08 1.52 -18.93
CA SER A 374 8.29 2.42 -20.08
C SER A 374 7.66 3.80 -19.91
N CYS A 375 6.89 4.02 -18.83
CA CYS A 375 6.25 5.30 -18.54
C CYS A 375 7.15 6.29 -17.78
N PHE A 376 8.35 5.88 -17.37
CA PHE A 376 9.28 6.67 -16.54
C PHE A 376 10.64 6.84 -17.23
N THR A 377 11.29 7.97 -16.97
CA THR A 377 12.71 8.16 -17.30
C THR A 377 13.56 7.33 -16.35
N GLU A 378 14.62 6.67 -16.85
CA GLU A 378 15.56 5.98 -15.96
C GLU A 378 16.47 7.01 -15.24
N PRO A 379 16.64 6.96 -13.90
CA PRO A 379 16.07 5.99 -12.95
C PRO A 379 14.63 6.29 -12.54
N GLY A 380 13.79 5.25 -12.54
CA GLY A 380 12.36 5.35 -12.19
C GLY A 380 12.05 5.07 -10.71
N PRO A 381 10.76 5.15 -10.32
CA PRO A 381 10.32 4.96 -8.94
C PRO A 381 10.55 3.54 -8.42
N THR A 382 10.42 3.39 -7.11
CA THR A 382 10.27 2.05 -6.50
C THR A 382 8.97 1.40 -6.94
N THR A 383 8.94 0.06 -7.01
CA THR A 383 7.72 -0.67 -7.38
C THR A 383 7.50 -1.95 -6.60
N THR A 384 6.24 -2.34 -6.47
CA THR A 384 5.75 -3.60 -5.91
C THR A 384 4.70 -4.15 -6.87
N GLY A 385 4.75 -5.46 -7.14
CA GLY A 385 3.86 -6.11 -8.11
C GLY A 385 3.22 -7.35 -7.52
N ILE A 386 1.93 -7.28 -7.19
CA ILE A 386 1.23 -8.33 -6.45
C ILE A 386 0.18 -9.03 -7.33
N PRO A 387 0.29 -10.34 -7.57
CA PRO A 387 -0.75 -11.09 -8.26
C PRO A 387 -1.97 -11.32 -7.36
N LEU A 388 -3.16 -11.17 -7.93
CA LEU A 388 -4.45 -11.47 -7.33
C LEU A 388 -5.25 -12.39 -8.24
N ALA A 389 -6.22 -13.11 -7.67
CA ALA A 389 -7.17 -13.89 -8.46
C ALA A 389 -8.12 -12.97 -9.24
N HIS A 390 -8.51 -11.84 -8.64
CA HIS A 390 -9.43 -10.88 -9.19
C HIS A 390 -9.08 -9.45 -8.74
N ILE A 391 -9.53 -8.46 -9.50
CA ILE A 391 -9.57 -7.04 -9.10
C ILE A 391 -11.00 -6.68 -8.65
N ALA A 392 -11.27 -5.43 -8.27
CA ALA A 392 -12.53 -4.99 -7.68
C ALA A 392 -13.79 -5.20 -8.56
N ALA A 393 -13.69 -5.41 -9.86
CA ALA A 393 -14.85 -5.64 -10.73
C ALA A 393 -14.54 -6.64 -11.84
N GLU A 394 -15.60 -7.27 -12.36
CA GLU A 394 -15.52 -8.24 -13.45
C GLU A 394 -14.85 -7.61 -14.68
N GLY A 395 -13.91 -8.34 -15.27
CA GLY A 395 -13.15 -7.93 -16.45
C GLY A 395 -11.97 -6.99 -16.14
N LEU A 396 -11.83 -6.46 -14.93
CA LEU A 396 -10.62 -5.71 -14.54
C LEU A 396 -9.44 -6.66 -14.30
N GLU A 397 -8.29 -6.29 -14.84
CA GLU A 397 -7.06 -7.09 -14.83
C GLU A 397 -5.93 -6.43 -14.04
N ILE A 398 -5.99 -5.13 -13.78
CA ILE A 398 -4.96 -4.41 -13.03
C ILE A 398 -5.52 -3.16 -12.33
N GLU A 399 -4.99 -2.90 -11.13
CA GLU A 399 -5.16 -1.67 -10.38
C GLU A 399 -3.78 -1.15 -9.98
N VAL A 400 -3.51 0.14 -10.22
CA VAL A 400 -2.21 0.75 -9.90
C VAL A 400 -2.41 2.02 -9.08
N GLU A 401 -1.66 2.12 -7.99
CA GLU A 401 -1.65 3.28 -7.09
C GLU A 401 -0.22 3.85 -6.98
N ALA A 402 -0.10 5.13 -6.63
CA ALA A 402 1.21 5.77 -6.56
C ALA A 402 1.33 6.81 -5.44
N TYR A 403 2.58 7.12 -5.10
CA TYR A 403 2.99 8.33 -4.40
C TYR A 403 3.88 9.12 -5.35
N ALA A 404 3.71 10.44 -5.37
CA ALA A 404 4.61 11.37 -6.02
C ALA A 404 4.99 12.49 -5.06
N ILE A 405 6.16 13.09 -5.28
CA ILE A 405 6.68 14.19 -4.47
C ILE A 405 7.07 15.32 -5.41
N LEU A 406 6.41 16.47 -5.24
CA LEU A 406 6.73 17.71 -5.94
C LEU A 406 7.91 18.40 -5.26
N ASP A 407 8.73 19.04 -6.09
CA ASP A 407 10.03 19.59 -5.69
C ASP A 407 9.99 20.87 -4.86
#